data_AF-A0A495QMN8-F1
#
_entry.id   AF-A0A495QMN8-F1
#
_cell.length_a   1.000
_cell.length_b   1.000
_cell.length_c   1.000
_cell.angle_alpha   90.00
_cell.angle_beta   90.00
_cell.angle_gamma   90.00
#
_symmetry.space_group_name_H-M   'P 1'
#
loop_
_entity.id
_entity.type
_entity.pdbx_description
1 polymer ?
#
loop_
_entity_poly.entity_id
_entity_poly.type
_entity_poly.pdbx_seq_one_letter_code
_entity_poly.pdbx_strand_id
1 'polypeptide(L)'
;MAENEAPMQPLSIYGGLIHQQNITFSYRTVQNKMSELVEKNHVKRVKIDTDDGVIRELADGSGGRAYYLITDAGRERVQSEVF
;
A
#
# COMPACT_ATOMS: atom_id res chain seq x y z
N MET A 1 15.51 -0.86 14.87
CA MET A 1 14.12 -0.66 15.33
C MET A 1 13.24 -1.26 14.26
N ALA A 2 12.32 -2.16 14.59
CA ALA A 2 11.40 -2.69 13.60
C ALA A 2 10.61 -1.49 13.04
N GLU A 3 10.88 -1.13 11.78
CA GLU A 3 10.01 -0.26 10.99
C GLU A 3 8.68 -0.99 10.86
N ASN A 4 7.85 -0.88 11.90
CA ASN A 4 6.46 -1.31 11.86
C ASN A 4 5.77 -0.36 10.88
N GLU A 5 5.90 -0.64 9.60
CA GLU A 5 5.19 0.05 8.55
C GLU A 5 3.71 -0.17 8.76
N ALA A 6 3.03 0.90 9.14
CA ALA A 6 1.60 0.85 9.33
C ALA A 6 0.92 0.60 7.98
N PRO A 7 -0.05 -0.33 7.90
CA PRO A 7 -0.88 -0.47 6.71
C PRO A 7 -1.53 0.86 6.36
N MET A 8 -1.38 1.29 5.10
CA MET A 8 -1.90 2.58 4.66
C MET A 8 -3.17 2.41 3.83
N GLN A 9 -4.15 3.29 4.06
CA GLN A 9 -5.29 3.41 3.16
C GLN A 9 -4.86 4.10 1.86
N PRO A 10 -5.46 3.75 0.71
CA PRO A 10 -5.14 4.41 -0.55
C PRO A 10 -5.34 5.93 -0.50
N LEU A 11 -6.32 6.42 0.27
CA LEU A 11 -6.54 7.85 0.44
C LEU A 11 -5.40 8.54 1.20
N SER A 12 -4.84 7.87 2.22
CA SER A 12 -3.67 8.37 2.95
C SER A 12 -2.44 8.43 2.06
N ILE A 13 -2.24 7.43 1.20
CA ILE A 13 -1.15 7.42 0.20
C ILE A 13 -1.31 8.61 -0.75
N TYR A 14 -2.52 8.82 -1.29
CA TYR A 14 -2.80 9.96 -2.17
C TYR A 14 -2.58 11.31 -1.48
N GLY A 15 -3.04 11.46 -0.22
CA GLY A 15 -2.81 12.67 0.56
C GLY A 15 -1.32 12.96 0.79
N GLY A 16 -0.53 11.91 1.08
CA GLY A 16 0.92 12.02 1.18
C GLY A 16 1.57 12.49 -0.13
N LEU A 17 1.14 11.95 -1.27
CA LEU A 17 1.64 12.35 -2.59
C LEU A 17 1.28 13.81 -2.93
N ILE A 18 0.06 14.28 -2.59
CA ILE A 18 -0.32 15.69 -2.74
C ILE A 18 0.63 16.57 -1.91
N HIS A 19 0.83 16.21 -0.64
CA HIS A 19 1.61 17.02 0.28
C HIS A 19 3.11 17.05 -0.07
N GLN A 20 3.66 15.93 -0.54
CA GLN A 20 5.12 15.79 -0.72
C GLN A 20 5.60 15.99 -2.15
N GLN A 21 4.78 15.71 -3.16
CA GLN A 21 5.26 15.58 -4.56
C GLN A 21 4.53 16.45 -5.58
N ASN A 22 3.68 17.40 -5.15
CA ASN A 22 2.92 18.31 -6.03
C ASN A 22 2.33 17.59 -7.26
N ILE A 23 1.59 16.52 -7.02
CA ILE A 23 1.03 15.65 -8.07
C ILE A 23 -0.15 16.31 -8.78
N THR A 24 -0.34 15.98 -10.06
CA THR A 24 -1.47 16.45 -10.89
C THR A 24 -2.45 15.34 -11.27
N PHE A 25 -2.12 14.08 -10.97
CA PHE A 25 -2.96 12.94 -11.28
C PHE A 25 -3.99 12.66 -10.19
N SER A 26 -5.07 11.97 -10.58
CA SER A 26 -6.23 11.74 -9.72
C SER A 26 -6.02 10.65 -8.66
N TYR A 27 -6.90 10.63 -7.66
CA TYR A 27 -7.00 9.52 -6.71
C TYR A 27 -7.19 8.16 -7.39
N ARG A 28 -7.98 8.10 -8.48
CA ARG A 28 -8.18 6.87 -9.27
C ARG A 28 -6.87 6.36 -9.88
N THR A 29 -5.99 7.28 -10.29
CA THR A 29 -4.66 6.92 -10.79
C THR A 29 -3.83 6.24 -9.70
N VAL A 30 -3.88 6.74 -8.46
CA VAL A 30 -3.23 6.06 -7.33
C VAL A 30 -3.82 4.68 -7.10
N GLN A 31 -5.15 4.53 -7.11
CA GLN A 31 -5.78 3.21 -6.94
C GLN A 31 -5.33 2.21 -8.02
N ASN A 32 -5.30 2.63 -9.29
CA ASN A 32 -4.83 1.78 -10.38
C ASN A 32 -3.36 1.37 -10.19
N LYS A 33 -2.50 2.31 -9.79
CA LYS A 33 -1.08 2.03 -9.52
C LYS A 33 -0.88 1.10 -8.33
N MET A 34 -1.69 1.24 -7.28
CA MET A 34 -1.66 0.29 -6.16
C MET A 34 -2.06 -1.12 -6.60
N SER A 35 -3.08 -1.26 -7.47
CA SER A 35 -3.43 -2.58 -8.04
C SER A 35 -2.27 -3.18 -8.85
N GLU A 36 -1.62 -2.40 -9.72
CA GLU A 36 -0.44 -2.84 -10.47
C GLU A 36 0.71 -3.29 -9.55
N LEU A 37 0.91 -2.61 -8.42
CA LEU A 37 1.94 -2.98 -7.44
C LEU A 37 1.58 -4.25 -6.68
N VAL A 38 0.29 -4.53 -6.45
CA VAL A 38 -0.18 -5.80 -5.87
C VAL A 38 0.09 -6.95 -6.84
N GLU A 39 -0.28 -6.79 -8.11
CA GLU A 39 -0.05 -7.79 -9.15
C GLU A 39 1.43 -8.16 -9.30
N LYS A 40 2.33 -7.19 -9.05
CA LYS A 40 3.78 -7.38 -9.08
C LYS A 40 4.37 -7.89 -7.76
N ASN A 41 3.54 -8.19 -6.77
CA ASN A 41 3.96 -8.61 -5.43
C ASN A 41 4.91 -7.59 -4.74
N HIS A 42 4.78 -6.30 -5.05
CA HIS A 42 5.54 -5.23 -4.39
C HIS A 42 4.81 -4.66 -3.17
N VAL A 43 3.48 -4.75 -3.18
CA VAL A 43 2.62 -4.44 -2.03
C VAL A 43 1.58 -5.54 -1.91
N LYS A 44 1.03 -5.71 -0.71
CA LYS A 44 -0.07 -6.65 -0.46
C LYS A 44 -1.27 -5.92 0.13
N ARG A 45 -2.46 -6.43 -0.20
CA ARG A 45 -3.73 -5.94 0.36
C ARG A 45 -3.94 -6.58 1.72
N VAL A 46 -4.23 -5.78 2.72
CA VAL A 46 -4.48 -6.25 4.07
C VAL A 46 -5.73 -5.62 4.66
N LYS A 47 -6.32 -6.30 5.65
CA LYS A 47 -7.36 -5.79 6.53
C LYS A 47 -6.81 -5.74 7.95
N ILE A 48 -7.15 -4.67 8.65
CA ILE A 48 -6.95 -4.59 10.09
C ILE A 48 -8.18 -5.24 10.72
N ASP A 49 -7.96 -6.36 11.38
CA ASP A 49 -8.97 -7.02 12.21
C ASP A 49 -8.94 -6.38 13.59
N THR A 50 -9.92 -5.53 13.87
CA THR A 50 -9.99 -4.78 15.13
C THR A 50 -10.42 -5.64 16.30
N ASP A 51 -11.10 -6.75 16.04
CA ASP A 51 -11.61 -7.63 17.08
C ASP A 51 -10.47 -8.47 17.66
N ASP A 52 -9.61 -8.98 16.78
CA ASP A 52 -8.45 -9.79 17.15
C ASP A 52 -7.14 -8.99 17.27
N GLY A 53 -7.14 -7.71 16.87
CA GLY A 53 -5.95 -6.86 16.87
C GLY A 53 -4.86 -7.31 15.89
N VAL A 54 -5.22 -8.03 14.81
CA VAL A 54 -4.28 -8.60 13.85
C VAL A 54 -4.44 -8.02 12.45
N ILE A 55 -3.34 -8.02 11.69
CA ILE A 55 -3.36 -7.68 10.26
C ILE A 55 -3.49 -8.97 9.47
N ARG A 56 -4.53 -9.08 8.64
CA ARG A 56 -4.78 -10.24 7.78
C ARG A 56 -4.64 -9.85 6.32
N GLU A 57 -4.00 -10.71 5.55
CA GLU A 57 -3.95 -10.54 4.10
C GLU A 57 -5.34 -10.75 3.50
N LEU A 58 -5.68 -9.91 2.52
CA LEU A 58 -6.92 -10.00 1.78
C LEU A 58 -6.67 -10.71 0.46
N ALA A 59 -7.44 -11.76 0.19
CA ALA A 59 -7.46 -12.40 -1.11
C ALA A 59 -7.97 -11.44 -2.20
N ASP A 60 -7.53 -11.66 -3.43
CA ASP A 60 -8.01 -10.89 -4.58
C ASP A 60 -9.53 -11.01 -4.73
N GLY A 61 -10.17 -9.88 -5.04
CA GLY A 61 -11.63 -9.80 -5.14
C GLY A 61 -12.39 -9.72 -3.82
N SER A 62 -11.74 -9.78 -2.65
CA SER A 62 -12.44 -9.54 -1.38
C SER A 62 -13.03 -8.13 -1.34
N GLY A 63 -14.36 -8.03 -1.27
CA GLY A 63 -15.06 -6.75 -1.12
C GLY A 63 -14.79 -6.14 0.27
N GLY A 64 -14.35 -4.89 0.30
CA GLY A 64 -14.10 -4.17 1.56
C GLY A 64 -13.01 -3.10 1.47
N ARG A 65 -12.85 -2.32 2.55
CA ARG A 65 -11.75 -1.36 2.69
C ARG A 65 -10.44 -2.13 2.84
N ALA A 66 -9.60 -2.04 1.82
CA ALA A 66 -8.24 -2.60 1.84
C ALA A 66 -7.24 -1.53 2.26
N TYR A 67 -6.28 -1.94 3.08
CA TYR A 67 -5.04 -1.24 3.35
C TYR A 67 -3.93 -1.89 2.52
N TYR A 68 -2.82 -1.18 2.36
CA TYR A 68 -1.65 -1.66 1.66
C TYR A 68 -0.44 -1.70 2.58
N LEU A 69 0.33 -2.77 2.45
CA LEU A 69 1.63 -2.95 3.12
C LEU A 69 2.65 -3.31 2.05
N ILE A 70 3.85 -2.73 2.09
CA ILE A 70 4.92 -3.13 1.19
C ILE A 70 5.39 -4.54 1.53
N THR A 71 5.78 -5.31 0.51
CA THR A 71 6.38 -6.64 0.69
C THR A 71 7.89 -6.52 0.78
N ASP A 72 8.58 -7.59 1.17
CA ASP A 72 10.05 -7.63 1.14
C ASP A 72 10.59 -7.38 -0.29
N ALA A 73 9.94 -7.97 -1.31
CA ALA A 73 10.29 -7.72 -2.71
C ALA A 73 10.05 -6.26 -3.13
N GLY A 74 9.02 -5.61 -2.59
CA GLY A 74 8.81 -4.17 -2.80
C GLY A 74 9.91 -3.33 -2.16
N ARG A 75 10.34 -3.67 -0.95
CA ARG A 75 11.44 -2.98 -0.25
C ARG A 75 12.76 -3.12 -1.00
N GLU A 76 13.10 -4.34 -1.41
CA GLU A 76 14.32 -4.61 -2.17
C GLU A 76 14.36 -3.78 -3.47
N ARG A 77 13.23 -3.71 -4.18
CA ARG A 77 13.12 -2.86 -5.36
C ARG A 77 13.39 -1.39 -5.05
N VAL A 78 12.72 -0.83 -4.04
CA VAL A 78 12.91 0.59 -3.67
C VAL A 78 14.36 0.85 -3.30
N GLN A 79 15.00 -0.05 -2.56
CA GLN A 79 16.42 0.08 -2.23
C GLN A 79 17.28 0.05 -3.51
N SER A 80 17.00 -0.83 -4.47
CA SER A 80 17.76 -0.90 -5.72
C SER A 80 17.59 0.32 -6.65
N GLU A 81 16.50 1.06 -6.54
CA GLU A 81 16.20 2.25 -7.37
C GLU A 81 16.65 3.57 -6.73
N VAL A 82 16.96 3.57 -5.43
CA VAL A 82 17.38 4.76 -4.66
C VAL A 82 18.92 4.90 -4.58
N PHE A 83 19.67 3.91 -5.08
CA PHE A 83 21.13 3.94 -5.26
C PHE A 83 21.52 3.89 -6.73
#